data_AF-A0A973DZ79-F1
#
_entry.id   AF-A0A973DZ79-F1
#
_cell.length_a   1.000
_cell.length_b   1.000
_cell.length_c   1.000
_cell.angle_alpha   90.00
_cell.angle_beta   90.00
_cell.angle_gamma   90.00
#
_symmetry.space_group_name_H-M   'P 1'
#
loop_
_entity.id
_entity.type
_entity.pdbx_description
1 polymer ?
#
loop_
_entity_poly.entity_id
_entity_poly.type
_entity_poly.pdbx_seq_one_letter_code
_entity_poly.pdbx_strand_id
1 'polypeptide(L)'
;MMRKLKSNLTQFYGEAAGQIAIMFALLLMPLAVFIGAGIDWSQQITANIKMQSTLDSAALAVARRLSVDKDLSVDEMMAVAQKIIKANTKLSPYVTLEDFSLVYADDLITVAQNGAVKTTFLQLVDISSLNLSVSSQVNMKFGGVDLALAVDLSGSMSGTKLKELKKATNILLDELVVANVTNMRVSFVPWTRSVNLGIYRDAVAKAATGNGWGYGWYKKNGKWYKGYFFSENTCVRPRDDGAMRPTNTAIDHDRANAHDYTENCPSATLVPLTNLVAEQNGISGRQQLKNIADTWTANGGTGSHNGMYWAWAALHSAFFSAFGTATPDDPQSTKKYAVIMTDGKNNASSFNVKMLATCDAMKAEGILIYTIVLMQDNATINQLFKDCASPDTGDRQFYFKTNSAASLTKDFKTIAQEIGNFYLSK
;
A
#
# COMPACT_ATOMS: atom_id res chain seq x y z
N MET A 1 22.54 56.82 -50.52
CA MET A 1 22.34 56.36 -49.13
C MET A 1 23.67 56.24 -48.36
N MET A 2 24.68 55.56 -48.91
CA MET A 2 26.02 55.41 -48.26
C MET A 2 26.78 56.72 -47.97
N ARG A 3 26.56 57.78 -48.75
CA ARG A 3 27.24 59.09 -48.56
C ARG A 3 26.67 59.91 -47.38
N LYS A 4 25.38 59.75 -47.06
CA LYS A 4 24.75 60.36 -45.87
C LYS A 4 25.16 59.63 -44.57
N LEU A 5 25.37 58.31 -44.64
CA LEU A 5 25.91 57.53 -43.52
C LEU A 5 27.33 57.98 -43.12
N LYS A 6 28.22 58.24 -44.09
CA LYS A 6 29.58 58.71 -43.81
C LYS A 6 29.64 60.12 -43.19
N SER A 7 28.73 61.02 -43.60
CA SER A 7 28.63 62.38 -43.04
C SER A 7 28.13 62.38 -41.59
N ASN A 8 27.17 61.51 -41.27
CA ASN A 8 26.62 61.42 -39.91
C ASN A 8 27.60 60.73 -38.95
N LEU A 9 28.41 59.77 -39.42
CA LEU A 9 29.42 59.10 -38.60
C LEU A 9 30.58 60.02 -38.17
N THR A 10 30.93 61.01 -38.99
CA THR A 10 32.00 61.97 -38.68
C THR A 10 31.55 63.07 -37.73
N GLN A 11 30.26 63.46 -37.78
CA GLN A 11 29.66 64.40 -36.83
C GLN A 11 29.42 63.75 -35.45
N PHE A 12 29.19 62.43 -35.42
CA PHE A 12 29.00 61.66 -34.20
C PHE A 12 30.26 61.53 -33.32
N TYR A 13 31.44 61.59 -33.91
CA TYR A 13 32.72 61.53 -33.17
C TYR A 13 33.08 62.84 -32.45
N GLY A 14 32.42 63.95 -32.77
CA GLY A 14 32.74 65.28 -32.22
C GLY A 14 31.84 65.75 -31.07
N GLU A 15 30.69 65.11 -30.82
CA GLU A 15 29.70 65.54 -29.83
C GLU A 15 29.65 64.59 -28.63
N ALA A 16 29.44 65.11 -27.41
CA ALA A 16 29.37 64.33 -26.17
C ALA A 16 28.34 63.16 -26.20
N ALA A 17 27.38 63.20 -27.13
CA ALA A 17 26.44 62.12 -27.40
C ALA A 17 27.08 60.86 -28.03
N GLY A 18 28.20 61.00 -28.75
CA GLY A 18 28.92 59.88 -29.37
C GLY A 18 29.58 58.96 -28.35
N GLN A 19 30.09 59.51 -27.25
CA GLN A 19 30.72 58.74 -26.17
C GLN A 19 29.69 57.87 -25.43
N ILE A 20 28.48 58.39 -25.21
CA ILE A 20 27.38 57.63 -24.58
C ILE A 20 26.98 56.44 -25.46
N ALA A 21 26.89 56.64 -26.78
CA ALA A 21 26.55 55.56 -27.70
C ALA A 21 27.64 54.48 -27.81
N ILE A 22 28.92 54.85 -27.74
CA ILE A 22 30.03 53.87 -27.67
C ILE A 22 29.97 53.06 -26.37
N MET A 23 29.75 53.71 -25.22
CA MET A 23 29.59 52.99 -23.94
C MET A 23 28.34 52.11 -23.95
N PHE A 24 27.23 52.58 -24.51
CA PHE A 24 26.00 51.79 -24.65
C PHE A 24 26.21 50.56 -25.54
N ALA A 25 26.87 50.70 -26.69
CA ALA A 25 27.15 49.58 -27.59
C ALA A 25 28.06 48.53 -26.94
N LEU A 26 29.07 48.98 -26.18
CA LEU A 26 29.97 48.08 -25.44
C LEU A 26 29.28 47.36 -24.27
N LEU A 27 28.31 47.99 -23.61
CA LEU A 27 27.54 47.38 -22.53
C LEU A 27 26.40 46.48 -23.03
N LEU A 28 25.88 46.74 -24.23
CA LEU A 28 24.78 45.97 -24.82
C LEU A 28 25.21 44.53 -25.16
N MET A 29 26.45 44.32 -25.59
CA MET A 29 27.00 42.99 -25.88
C MET A 29 27.02 42.06 -24.64
N PRO A 30 27.67 42.43 -23.50
CA PRO A 30 27.66 41.58 -22.31
C PRO A 30 26.24 41.43 -21.74
N LEU A 31 25.40 42.48 -21.78
CA LEU A 31 24.01 42.38 -21.31
C LEU A 31 23.19 41.37 -22.14
N ALA A 32 23.33 41.39 -23.47
CA ALA A 32 22.66 40.44 -24.35
C ALA A 32 23.13 39.00 -24.10
N VAL A 33 24.43 38.80 -23.85
CA VAL A 33 24.97 37.49 -23.46
C VAL A 33 24.38 37.02 -22.12
N PHE A 34 24.27 37.89 -21.11
CA PHE A 34 23.68 37.50 -19.82
C PHE A 34 22.20 37.13 -19.93
N ILE A 35 21.41 37.92 -20.64
CA ILE A 35 19.99 37.63 -20.88
C ILE A 35 19.84 36.33 -21.68
N GLY A 36 20.64 36.19 -22.73
CA GLY A 36 20.66 35.01 -23.59
C GLY A 36 21.09 33.73 -22.86
N ALA A 37 22.10 33.83 -21.99
CA ALA A 37 22.52 32.74 -21.12
C ALA A 37 21.37 32.26 -20.21
N GLY A 38 20.57 33.18 -19.69
CA GLY A 38 19.36 32.83 -18.93
C GLY A 38 18.33 32.05 -19.76
N ILE A 39 18.17 32.40 -21.04
CA ILE A 39 17.28 31.67 -21.96
C ILE A 39 17.84 30.28 -22.28
N ASP A 40 19.12 30.16 -22.61
CA ASP A 40 19.78 28.88 -22.88
C ASP A 40 19.73 27.94 -21.65
N TRP A 41 19.96 28.49 -20.46
CA TRP A 41 19.85 27.77 -19.19
C TRP A 41 18.41 27.30 -18.91
N SER A 42 17.43 28.18 -19.15
CA SER A 42 16.01 27.83 -19.02
C SER A 42 15.61 26.67 -19.96
N GLN A 43 16.13 26.68 -21.19
CA GLN A 43 15.93 25.57 -22.13
C GLN A 43 16.60 24.28 -21.64
N GLN A 44 17.80 24.34 -21.08
CA GLN A 44 18.48 23.18 -20.50
C GLN A 44 17.69 22.57 -19.34
N ILE A 45 17.20 23.40 -18.39
CA ILE A 45 16.35 22.94 -17.29
C ILE A 45 15.09 22.26 -17.81
N THR A 46 14.43 22.87 -18.80
CA THR A 46 13.21 22.30 -19.40
C THR A 46 13.48 20.93 -20.03
N ALA A 47 14.61 20.78 -20.73
CA ALA A 47 15.04 19.50 -21.29
C ALA A 47 15.32 18.46 -20.19
N ASN A 48 16.01 18.83 -19.11
CA ASN A 48 16.28 17.96 -17.95
C ASN A 48 14.99 17.45 -17.31
N ILE A 49 14.04 18.33 -16.99
CA ILE A 49 12.77 17.95 -16.34
C ILE A 49 11.96 17.02 -17.25
N LYS A 50 11.87 17.35 -18.55
CA LYS A 50 11.12 16.52 -19.51
C LYS A 50 11.76 15.15 -19.70
N MET A 51 13.09 15.09 -19.73
CA MET A 51 13.82 13.84 -19.84
C MET A 51 13.69 13.00 -18.58
N GLN A 52 13.81 13.61 -17.38
CA GLN A 52 13.65 12.90 -16.12
C GLN A 52 12.27 12.23 -16.03
N SER A 53 11.21 12.98 -16.31
CA SER A 53 9.84 12.43 -16.36
C SER A 53 9.67 11.30 -17.38
N THR A 54 10.38 11.38 -18.51
CA THR A 54 10.37 10.32 -19.54
C THR A 54 11.10 9.07 -19.07
N LEU A 55 12.29 9.22 -18.46
CA LEU A 55 13.06 8.11 -17.90
C LEU A 55 12.37 7.47 -16.69
N ASP A 56 11.67 8.25 -15.87
CA ASP A 56 10.86 7.74 -14.77
C ASP A 56 9.76 6.80 -15.29
N SER A 57 9.08 7.23 -16.35
CA SER A 57 8.03 6.43 -17.01
C SER A 57 8.60 5.18 -17.69
N ALA A 58 9.77 5.30 -18.33
CA ALA A 58 10.44 4.18 -18.98
C ALA A 58 10.94 3.13 -17.98
N ALA A 59 11.64 3.56 -16.92
CA ALA A 59 12.11 2.68 -15.86
C ALA A 59 10.95 1.95 -15.18
N LEU A 60 9.83 2.63 -14.93
CA LEU A 60 8.63 2.00 -14.36
C LEU A 60 7.98 0.99 -15.32
N ALA A 61 7.93 1.29 -16.62
CA ALA A 61 7.40 0.34 -17.60
C ALA A 61 8.24 -0.94 -17.69
N VAL A 62 9.57 -0.81 -17.61
CA VAL A 62 10.48 -1.96 -17.54
C VAL A 62 10.26 -2.74 -16.24
N ALA A 63 10.24 -2.06 -15.09
CA ALA A 63 9.98 -2.68 -13.79
C ALA A 63 8.69 -3.50 -13.79
N ARG A 64 7.62 -2.94 -14.35
CA ARG A 64 6.33 -3.63 -14.48
C ARG A 64 6.39 -4.84 -15.41
N ARG A 65 7.19 -4.82 -16.49
CA ARG A 65 7.33 -6.00 -17.37
C ARG A 65 8.11 -7.10 -16.67
N LEU A 66 9.21 -6.74 -16.01
CA LEU A 66 10.08 -7.66 -15.26
C LEU A 66 9.36 -8.28 -14.05
N SER A 67 8.41 -7.56 -13.44
CA SER A 67 7.60 -8.13 -12.34
C SER A 67 6.68 -9.27 -12.78
N VAL A 68 6.32 -9.33 -14.08
CA VAL A 68 5.49 -10.40 -14.66
C VAL A 68 6.34 -11.54 -15.18
N ASP A 69 7.45 -11.21 -15.81
CA ASP A 69 8.33 -12.12 -16.52
C ASP A 69 9.72 -12.02 -15.90
N LYS A 70 9.99 -12.87 -14.90
CA LYS A 70 11.21 -12.78 -14.07
C LYS A 70 12.48 -13.12 -14.85
N ASP A 71 12.35 -13.79 -15.99
CA ASP A 71 13.44 -14.23 -16.85
C ASP A 71 13.66 -13.28 -18.05
N LEU A 72 13.05 -12.09 -18.03
CA LEU A 72 13.15 -11.12 -19.11
C LEU A 72 14.61 -10.71 -19.35
N SER A 73 15.05 -10.81 -20.60
CA SER A 73 16.42 -10.43 -20.97
C SER A 73 16.61 -8.91 -20.93
N VAL A 74 17.86 -8.47 -20.77
CA VAL A 74 18.21 -7.04 -20.79
C VAL A 74 17.82 -6.39 -22.13
N ASP A 75 17.92 -7.12 -23.25
CA ASP A 75 17.54 -6.62 -24.57
C ASP A 75 16.03 -6.34 -24.68
N GLU A 76 15.19 -7.20 -24.08
CA GLU A 76 13.76 -7.00 -24.02
C GLU A 76 13.38 -5.82 -23.11
N MET A 77 14.09 -5.66 -21.97
CA MET A 77 13.96 -4.48 -21.12
C MET A 77 14.29 -3.20 -21.90
N MET A 78 15.38 -3.21 -22.67
CA MET A 78 15.78 -2.10 -23.52
C MET A 78 14.70 -1.79 -24.58
N ALA A 79 14.11 -2.81 -25.22
CA ALA A 79 13.04 -2.61 -26.20
C ALA A 79 11.80 -1.93 -25.57
N VAL A 80 11.41 -2.33 -24.35
CA VAL A 80 10.31 -1.69 -23.60
C VAL A 80 10.63 -0.24 -23.27
N ALA A 81 11.81 0.04 -22.71
CA ALA A 81 12.25 1.39 -22.39
C ALA A 81 12.29 2.28 -23.64
N GLN A 82 12.87 1.77 -24.73
CA GLN A 82 13.01 2.51 -25.99
C GLN A 82 11.65 2.91 -26.57
N LYS A 83 10.63 2.04 -26.48
CA LYS A 83 9.28 2.35 -26.92
C LYS A 83 8.68 3.54 -26.16
N ILE A 84 8.84 3.57 -24.84
CA ILE A 84 8.32 4.65 -23.98
C ILE A 84 9.10 5.94 -24.20
N ILE A 85 10.44 5.86 -24.27
CA ILE A 85 11.29 7.01 -24.54
C ILE A 85 10.89 7.63 -25.87
N LYS A 86 10.86 6.86 -26.98
CA LYS A 86 10.45 7.37 -28.31
C LYS A 86 9.05 7.98 -28.35
N ALA A 87 8.09 7.40 -27.62
CA ALA A 87 6.72 7.89 -27.58
C ALA A 87 6.59 9.22 -26.81
N ASN A 88 7.41 9.41 -25.77
CA ASN A 88 7.31 10.56 -24.86
C ASN A 88 8.36 11.66 -25.13
N THR A 89 9.38 11.38 -25.96
CA THR A 89 10.33 12.37 -26.45
C THR A 89 9.76 13.16 -27.63
N LYS A 90 8.93 14.16 -27.33
CA LYS A 90 8.80 15.34 -28.20
C LYS A 90 9.77 16.39 -27.69
N LEU A 91 11.04 16.23 -28.03
CA LEU A 91 12.09 17.17 -27.63
C LEU A 91 12.15 18.34 -28.60
N SER A 92 12.61 19.47 -28.07
CA SER A 92 12.90 20.65 -28.88
C SER A 92 13.99 20.31 -29.91
N PRO A 93 13.98 20.89 -31.13
CA PRO A 93 15.00 20.65 -32.17
C PRO A 93 16.45 20.93 -31.73
N TYR A 94 16.63 21.63 -30.61
CA TYR A 94 17.93 22.00 -30.05
C TYR A 94 18.52 20.93 -29.12
N VAL A 95 17.86 19.78 -28.91
CA VAL A 95 18.36 18.70 -28.06
C VAL A 95 18.87 17.55 -28.93
N THR A 96 20.13 17.16 -28.72
CA THR A 96 20.72 15.95 -29.31
C THR A 96 20.89 14.90 -28.22
N LEU A 97 20.42 13.67 -28.48
CA LEU A 97 20.51 12.56 -27.54
C LEU A 97 21.54 11.53 -28.02
N GLU A 98 22.26 10.94 -27.07
CA GLU A 98 23.03 9.71 -27.28
C GLU A 98 22.12 8.48 -27.13
N ASP A 99 22.66 7.29 -27.27
CA ASP A 99 21.94 6.08 -26.90
C ASP A 99 21.75 6.02 -25.37
N PHE A 100 20.54 5.68 -24.93
CA PHE A 100 20.29 5.47 -23.51
C PHE A 100 20.93 4.17 -23.04
N SER A 101 21.27 4.11 -21.75
CA SER A 101 21.73 2.90 -21.09
C SER A 101 20.69 2.38 -20.12
N LEU A 102 20.62 1.06 -20.01
CA LEU A 102 19.80 0.36 -19.04
C LEU A 102 20.67 -0.69 -18.34
N VAL A 103 20.72 -0.63 -17.02
CA VAL A 103 21.42 -1.60 -16.19
C VAL A 103 20.43 -2.19 -15.20
N TYR A 104 20.41 -3.51 -15.12
CA TYR A 104 19.68 -4.24 -14.09
C TYR A 104 20.68 -5.05 -13.26
N ALA A 105 20.87 -4.65 -12.01
CA ALA A 105 21.77 -5.31 -11.06
C ALA A 105 21.21 -5.19 -9.65
N ASP A 106 21.31 -6.24 -8.85
CA ASP A 106 20.85 -6.26 -7.45
C ASP A 106 19.41 -5.78 -7.25
N ASP A 107 18.50 -6.20 -8.14
CA ASP A 107 17.10 -5.76 -8.17
C ASP A 107 16.93 -4.25 -8.36
N LEU A 108 17.94 -3.54 -8.85
CA LEU A 108 17.88 -2.11 -9.17
C LEU A 108 17.94 -1.92 -10.68
N ILE A 109 16.86 -1.39 -11.25
CA ILE A 109 16.83 -0.95 -12.65
C ILE A 109 17.30 0.50 -12.68
N THR A 110 18.37 0.76 -13.43
CA THR A 110 18.86 2.12 -13.71
C THR A 110 18.73 2.40 -15.21
N VAL A 111 17.99 3.44 -15.57
CA VAL A 111 17.89 3.94 -16.94
C VAL A 111 18.53 5.32 -16.98
N ALA A 112 19.54 5.51 -17.82
CA ALA A 112 20.23 6.79 -17.96
C ALA A 112 20.27 7.24 -19.42
N GLN A 113 20.10 8.55 -19.61
CA GLN A 113 20.15 9.21 -20.91
C GLN A 113 21.10 10.38 -20.85
N ASN A 114 22.04 10.39 -21.79
CA ASN A 114 22.95 11.50 -22.02
C ASN A 114 22.59 12.23 -23.32
N GLY A 115 23.04 13.48 -23.41
CA GLY A 115 22.85 14.31 -24.58
C GLY A 115 23.41 15.71 -24.38
N ALA A 116 23.04 16.61 -25.27
CA ALA A 116 23.42 18.00 -25.23
C ALA A 116 22.28 18.90 -25.71
N VAL A 117 22.19 20.08 -25.11
CA VAL A 117 21.28 21.15 -25.53
C VAL A 117 22.11 22.21 -26.25
N LYS A 118 21.86 22.41 -27.53
CA LYS A 118 22.52 23.44 -28.33
C LYS A 118 22.13 24.83 -27.81
N THR A 119 23.12 25.66 -27.52
CA THR A 119 22.92 27.02 -27.05
C THR A 119 22.80 27.99 -28.22
N THR A 120 21.93 28.99 -28.09
CA THR A 120 21.75 30.02 -29.14
C THR A 120 22.58 31.27 -28.84
N PHE A 121 22.63 31.69 -27.58
CA PHE A 121 23.28 32.93 -27.16
C PHE A 121 24.66 32.69 -26.58
N LEU A 122 24.82 31.62 -25.79
CA LEU A 122 26.13 31.24 -25.24
C LEU A 122 27.17 30.89 -26.31
N GLN A 123 26.73 30.56 -27.54
CA GLN A 123 27.68 30.34 -28.64
C GLN A 123 28.46 31.61 -29.00
N LEU A 124 27.94 32.80 -28.67
CA LEU A 124 28.64 34.08 -28.88
C LEU A 124 29.90 34.19 -28.02
N VAL A 125 30.00 33.41 -26.95
CA VAL A 125 31.16 33.29 -26.07
C VAL A 125 31.79 31.89 -26.12
N ASP A 126 31.67 31.23 -27.28
CA ASP A 126 32.29 29.94 -27.60
C ASP A 126 31.80 28.74 -26.76
N ILE A 127 30.63 28.86 -26.13
CA ILE A 127 29.94 27.75 -25.46
C ILE A 127 28.81 27.32 -26.40
N SER A 128 28.99 26.25 -27.16
CA SER A 128 28.06 25.84 -28.22
C SER A 128 26.96 24.86 -27.75
N SER A 129 27.13 24.25 -26.59
CA SER A 129 26.16 23.33 -26.00
C SER A 129 26.28 23.25 -24.48
N LEU A 130 25.21 22.78 -23.85
CA LEU A 130 25.14 22.45 -22.42
C LEU A 130 24.83 20.96 -22.27
N ASN A 131 25.58 20.28 -21.40
CA ASN A 131 25.41 18.84 -21.19
C ASN A 131 24.06 18.52 -20.55
N LEU A 132 23.44 17.44 -21.04
CA LEU A 132 22.23 16.83 -20.50
C LEU A 132 22.61 15.43 -19.99
N SER A 133 22.48 15.19 -18.70
CA SER A 133 22.68 13.86 -18.12
C SER A 133 21.62 13.62 -17.06
N VAL A 134 20.80 12.59 -17.30
CA VAL A 134 19.61 12.30 -16.50
C VAL A 134 19.58 10.81 -16.24
N SER A 135 19.28 10.41 -15.01
CA SER A 135 19.14 9.01 -14.63
C SER A 135 17.89 8.80 -13.78
N SER A 136 17.27 7.64 -13.95
CA SER A 136 16.11 7.19 -13.20
C SER A 136 16.40 5.79 -12.68
N GLN A 137 16.10 5.58 -11.40
CA GLN A 137 16.26 4.28 -10.75
C GLN A 137 14.91 3.77 -10.25
N VAL A 138 14.73 2.45 -10.31
CA VAL A 138 13.58 1.74 -9.74
C VAL A 138 14.10 0.50 -9.01
N ASN A 139 13.77 0.39 -7.73
CA ASN A 139 14.07 -0.80 -6.94
C ASN A 139 12.94 -1.82 -7.14
N MET A 140 13.32 -3.04 -7.53
CA MET A 140 12.44 -4.18 -7.78
C MET A 140 12.20 -5.02 -6.52
N LYS A 141 12.88 -4.74 -5.40
CA LYS A 141 12.58 -5.34 -4.09
C LYS A 141 11.28 -4.78 -3.51
N PHE A 142 10.17 -5.17 -4.12
CA PHE A 142 8.87 -5.13 -3.47
C PHE A 142 8.65 -6.50 -2.83
N GLY A 143 8.86 -6.60 -1.52
CA GLY A 143 8.70 -7.83 -0.73
C GLY A 143 7.27 -8.34 -0.64
N GLY A 144 6.39 -7.85 -1.49
CA GLY A 144 4.98 -8.18 -1.55
C GLY A 144 4.11 -7.36 -0.61
N VAL A 145 2.87 -7.78 -0.55
CA VAL A 145 1.84 -7.18 0.29
C VAL A 145 1.18 -8.29 1.08
N ASP A 146 1.16 -8.10 2.40
CA ASP A 146 0.38 -8.92 3.33
C ASP A 146 -0.83 -8.11 3.79
N LEU A 147 -2.02 -8.63 3.51
CA LEU A 147 -3.28 -7.99 3.85
C LEU A 147 -4.10 -8.90 4.79
N ALA A 148 -4.38 -8.43 6.00
CA ALA A 148 -5.31 -9.10 6.91
C ALA A 148 -6.68 -8.41 6.90
N LEU A 149 -7.72 -9.17 6.60
CA LEU A 149 -9.10 -8.70 6.57
C LEU A 149 -9.81 -9.16 7.85
N ALA A 150 -9.98 -8.25 8.81
CA ALA A 150 -10.76 -8.45 10.01
C ALA A 150 -12.25 -8.25 9.72
N VAL A 151 -12.98 -9.35 9.57
CA VAL A 151 -14.38 -9.37 9.12
C VAL A 151 -15.30 -9.56 10.30
N ASP A 152 -16.11 -8.55 10.60
CA ASP A 152 -17.17 -8.64 11.61
C ASP A 152 -18.30 -9.57 11.14
N LEU A 153 -18.45 -10.70 11.82
CA LEU A 153 -19.53 -11.66 11.61
C LEU A 153 -20.55 -11.64 12.76
N SER A 154 -20.60 -10.56 13.56
CA SER A 154 -21.57 -10.45 14.64
C SER A 154 -23.01 -10.40 14.13
N GLY A 155 -23.98 -10.75 14.97
CA GLY A 155 -25.40 -10.82 14.59
C GLY A 155 -25.95 -9.50 14.02
N SER A 156 -25.39 -8.35 14.38
CA SER A 156 -25.79 -7.03 13.86
C SER A 156 -25.42 -6.80 12.39
N MET A 157 -24.52 -7.65 11.84
CA MET A 157 -24.13 -7.69 10.43
C MET A 157 -25.07 -8.53 9.57
N SER A 158 -26.05 -9.23 10.15
CA SER A 158 -26.98 -10.08 9.41
C SER A 158 -27.79 -9.33 8.35
N GLY A 159 -28.33 -10.07 7.38
CA GLY A 159 -29.12 -9.53 6.28
C GLY A 159 -28.27 -8.78 5.25
N THR A 160 -28.67 -7.56 4.90
CA THR A 160 -28.07 -6.78 3.81
C THR A 160 -26.60 -6.43 4.06
N LYS A 161 -26.20 -6.12 5.30
CA LYS A 161 -24.81 -5.74 5.62
C LYS A 161 -23.83 -6.84 5.25
N LEU A 162 -24.06 -8.07 5.70
CA LEU A 162 -23.21 -9.22 5.37
C LEU A 162 -23.24 -9.55 3.87
N LYS A 163 -24.40 -9.44 3.21
CA LYS A 163 -24.50 -9.66 1.76
C LYS A 163 -23.61 -8.67 0.99
N GLU A 164 -23.65 -7.40 1.35
CA GLU A 164 -22.81 -6.38 0.71
C GLU A 164 -21.33 -6.53 1.09
N LEU A 165 -21.03 -6.91 2.33
CA LEU A 165 -19.67 -7.20 2.78
C LEU A 165 -19.02 -8.33 1.95
N LYS A 166 -19.74 -9.43 1.72
CA LYS A 166 -19.28 -10.53 0.86
C LYS A 166 -19.00 -10.05 -0.56
N LYS A 167 -19.92 -9.26 -1.13
CA LYS A 167 -19.77 -8.70 -2.47
C LYS A 167 -18.54 -7.78 -2.56
N ALA A 168 -18.38 -6.85 -1.62
CA ALA A 168 -17.27 -5.92 -1.60
C ALA A 168 -15.92 -6.63 -1.40
N THR A 169 -15.88 -7.65 -0.53
CA THR A 169 -14.70 -8.51 -0.35
C THR A 169 -14.30 -9.18 -1.67
N ASN A 170 -15.24 -9.76 -2.40
CA ASN A 170 -14.96 -10.37 -3.71
C ASN A 170 -14.42 -9.35 -4.73
N ILE A 171 -14.96 -8.13 -4.74
CA ILE A 171 -14.46 -7.05 -5.61
C ILE A 171 -13.03 -6.66 -5.25
N LEU A 172 -12.71 -6.52 -3.95
CA LEU A 172 -11.34 -6.24 -3.50
C LEU A 172 -10.38 -7.36 -3.94
N LEU A 173 -10.75 -8.63 -3.74
CA LEU A 173 -9.91 -9.75 -4.20
C LEU A 173 -9.66 -9.69 -5.71
N ASP A 174 -10.67 -9.34 -6.51
CA ASP A 174 -10.55 -9.22 -7.96
C ASP A 174 -9.62 -8.06 -8.37
N GLU A 175 -9.79 -6.89 -7.77
CA GLU A 175 -8.95 -5.72 -8.06
C GLU A 175 -7.49 -5.96 -7.61
N LEU A 176 -7.26 -6.66 -6.49
CA LEU A 176 -5.91 -7.02 -6.03
C LEU A 176 -5.22 -8.02 -6.96
N VAL A 177 -5.97 -8.92 -7.62
CA VAL A 177 -5.42 -9.81 -8.65
C VAL A 177 -5.12 -9.03 -9.93
N VAL A 178 -5.99 -8.11 -10.35
CA VAL A 178 -5.80 -7.28 -11.55
C VAL A 178 -4.59 -6.35 -11.41
N ALA A 179 -4.26 -5.92 -10.19
CA ALA A 179 -3.03 -5.19 -9.90
C ALA A 179 -1.74 -6.01 -10.19
N ASN A 180 -1.88 -7.32 -10.46
CA ASN A 180 -0.83 -8.26 -10.89
C ASN A 180 0.38 -8.32 -9.94
N VAL A 181 0.09 -8.20 -8.64
CA VAL A 181 1.07 -8.33 -7.57
C VAL A 181 1.29 -9.82 -7.32
N THR A 182 2.36 -10.38 -7.89
CA THR A 182 2.71 -11.80 -7.75
C THR A 182 2.93 -12.23 -6.29
N ASN A 183 3.28 -11.27 -5.43
CA ASN A 183 3.51 -11.45 -3.99
C ASN A 183 2.38 -10.84 -3.13
N MET A 184 1.11 -10.96 -3.55
CA MET A 184 -0.06 -10.53 -2.77
C MET A 184 -0.60 -11.68 -1.94
N ARG A 185 -0.58 -11.55 -0.61
CA ARG A 185 -1.10 -12.55 0.33
C ARG A 185 -2.20 -11.95 1.17
N VAL A 186 -3.33 -12.64 1.25
CA VAL A 186 -4.51 -12.18 1.98
C VAL A 186 -4.88 -13.20 3.04
N SER A 187 -5.11 -12.72 4.26
CA SER A 187 -5.64 -13.48 5.38
C SER A 187 -7.07 -13.02 5.67
N PHE A 188 -7.95 -13.96 5.98
CA PHE A 188 -9.25 -13.65 6.56
C PHE A 188 -9.23 -13.91 8.04
N VAL A 189 -9.70 -12.94 8.82
CA VAL A 189 -9.88 -13.03 10.25
C VAL A 189 -11.34 -12.75 10.57
N PRO A 190 -12.23 -13.75 10.43
CA PRO A 190 -13.62 -13.62 10.83
C PRO A 190 -13.73 -13.58 12.35
N TRP A 191 -14.47 -12.63 12.89
CA TRP A 191 -14.57 -12.43 14.35
C TRP A 191 -15.99 -12.11 14.80
N THR A 192 -16.28 -12.48 16.06
CA THR A 192 -17.49 -12.08 16.80
C THR A 192 -17.08 -11.61 18.22
N ARG A 193 -17.27 -12.44 19.25
CA ARG A 193 -16.63 -12.26 20.58
C ARG A 193 -15.37 -13.10 20.76
N SER A 194 -15.03 -13.89 19.77
CA SER A 194 -13.80 -14.67 19.65
C SER A 194 -13.46 -14.86 18.16
N VAL A 195 -12.32 -15.50 17.89
CA VAL A 195 -11.93 -15.93 16.54
C VAL A 195 -11.78 -17.44 16.53
N ASN A 196 -12.34 -18.08 15.51
CA ASN A 196 -12.22 -19.51 15.28
C ASN A 196 -10.91 -19.80 14.55
N LEU A 197 -9.97 -20.52 15.17
CA LEU A 197 -8.70 -20.90 14.55
C LEU A 197 -8.70 -22.28 13.91
N GLY A 198 -9.80 -23.03 14.02
CA GLY A 198 -9.89 -24.39 13.51
C GLY A 198 -8.69 -25.25 13.94
N ILE A 199 -8.00 -25.80 12.95
CA ILE A 199 -6.82 -26.66 13.15
C ILE A 199 -5.61 -25.93 13.74
N TYR A 200 -5.54 -24.61 13.65
CA TYR A 200 -4.40 -23.82 14.14
C TYR A 200 -4.46 -23.53 15.64
N ARG A 201 -5.60 -23.82 16.29
CA ARG A 201 -5.80 -23.57 17.72
C ARG A 201 -4.66 -24.16 18.56
N ASP A 202 -4.34 -25.44 18.36
CA ASP A 202 -3.39 -26.14 19.22
C ASP A 202 -1.96 -25.59 19.09
N ALA A 203 -1.62 -25.01 17.93
CA ALA A 203 -0.33 -24.37 17.74
C ALA A 203 -0.19 -23.10 18.59
N VAL A 204 -1.29 -22.35 18.79
CA VAL A 204 -1.26 -21.07 19.52
C VAL A 204 -1.70 -21.16 20.98
N ALA A 205 -2.51 -22.16 21.32
CA ALA A 205 -3.10 -22.35 22.64
C ALA A 205 -2.32 -23.32 23.54
N LYS A 206 -1.24 -23.95 23.03
CA LYS A 206 -0.42 -24.95 23.73
C LYS A 206 0.29 -24.34 24.96
N ALA A 207 -0.47 -24.28 26.05
CA ALA A 207 -0.08 -24.32 27.46
C ALA A 207 -1.30 -24.21 28.41
N ALA A 208 -2.55 -24.05 27.92
CA ALA A 208 -3.70 -23.90 28.82
C ALA A 208 -4.30 -25.22 29.33
N THR A 209 -4.33 -26.29 28.54
CA THR A 209 -4.76 -27.63 28.99
C THR A 209 -4.19 -28.69 28.05
N GLY A 210 -3.60 -29.75 28.60
CA GLY A 210 -3.25 -30.93 27.81
C GLY A 210 -4.45 -31.43 27.00
N ASN A 211 -4.18 -32.05 25.85
CA ASN A 211 -5.19 -32.72 25.04
C ASN A 211 -5.98 -33.69 25.92
N GLY A 212 -7.27 -33.41 26.12
CA GLY A 212 -8.17 -34.25 26.88
C GLY A 212 -9.00 -33.43 27.86
N TRP A 213 -10.33 -33.62 27.81
CA TRP A 213 -11.30 -33.29 28.85
C TRP A 213 -10.75 -32.43 30.00
N GLY A 214 -10.66 -31.12 29.77
CA GLY A 214 -10.18 -30.23 30.80
C GLY A 214 -11.16 -30.26 31.96
N TYR A 215 -10.70 -30.72 33.12
CA TYR A 215 -11.43 -30.60 34.38
C TYR A 215 -11.04 -29.27 35.02
N GLY A 216 -12.00 -28.37 35.23
CA GLY A 216 -11.72 -27.13 35.95
C GLY A 216 -12.86 -26.68 36.84
N TRP A 217 -12.47 -25.82 37.78
CA TRP A 217 -13.38 -25.15 38.68
C TRP A 217 -13.84 -23.82 38.05
N TYR A 218 -15.14 -23.57 38.05
CA TYR A 218 -15.71 -22.28 37.65
C TYR A 218 -16.59 -21.71 38.78
N LYS A 219 -16.69 -20.38 38.87
CA LYS A 219 -17.40 -19.71 39.96
C LYS A 219 -18.73 -19.14 39.43
N LYS A 220 -19.86 -19.58 39.98
CA LYS A 220 -21.22 -19.11 39.65
C LYS A 220 -21.92 -18.71 40.95
N ASN A 221 -22.50 -17.52 41.02
CA ASN A 221 -23.19 -16.99 42.22
C ASN A 221 -22.35 -17.12 43.50
N GLY A 222 -21.06 -16.80 43.43
CA GLY A 222 -20.14 -16.87 44.57
C GLY A 222 -19.66 -18.27 44.94
N LYS A 223 -20.20 -19.34 44.34
CA LYS A 223 -19.85 -20.74 44.63
C LYS A 223 -19.03 -21.37 43.50
N TRP A 224 -18.12 -22.27 43.87
CA TRP A 224 -17.29 -23.02 42.93
C TRP A 224 -17.99 -24.30 42.49
N TYR A 225 -17.96 -24.58 41.19
CA TYR A 225 -18.53 -25.75 40.54
C TYR A 225 -17.46 -26.45 39.71
N LYS A 226 -17.56 -27.78 39.59
CA LYS A 226 -16.67 -28.61 38.78
C LYS A 226 -17.36 -28.95 37.46
N GLY A 227 -16.78 -28.60 36.32
CA GLY A 227 -17.40 -28.79 35.00
C GLY A 227 -16.44 -29.34 33.95
N TYR A 228 -17.01 -29.94 32.90
CA TYR A 228 -16.29 -30.45 31.73
C TYR A 228 -16.04 -29.31 30.73
N PHE A 229 -14.81 -29.19 30.21
CA PHE A 229 -14.52 -28.38 29.03
C PHE A 229 -14.47 -29.27 27.77
N PHE A 230 -15.18 -28.86 26.72
CA PHE A 230 -15.17 -29.58 25.43
C PHE A 230 -13.84 -29.38 24.69
N SER A 231 -13.24 -30.48 24.22
CA SER A 231 -11.96 -30.54 23.50
C SER A 231 -12.00 -30.01 22.06
N GLU A 232 -13.17 -29.63 21.56
CA GLU A 232 -13.40 -29.18 20.18
C GLU A 232 -13.54 -27.66 20.05
N ASN A 233 -13.42 -26.91 21.15
CA ASN A 233 -13.51 -25.45 21.07
C ASN A 233 -12.29 -24.92 20.30
N THR A 234 -12.51 -24.51 19.05
CA THR A 234 -11.51 -23.93 18.14
C THR A 234 -11.32 -22.43 18.36
N CYS A 235 -12.08 -21.85 19.29
CA CYS A 235 -12.25 -20.42 19.43
C CYS A 235 -11.36 -19.87 20.54
N VAL A 236 -10.75 -18.73 20.25
CA VAL A 236 -9.74 -18.11 21.11
C VAL A 236 -10.02 -16.62 21.26
N ARG A 237 -9.54 -16.07 22.37
CA ARG A 237 -9.56 -14.63 22.65
C ARG A 237 -8.14 -14.13 22.89
N PRO A 238 -7.87 -12.84 22.61
CA PRO A 238 -6.67 -12.18 23.09
C PRO A 238 -6.56 -12.36 24.61
N ARG A 239 -5.33 -12.47 25.09
CA ARG A 239 -5.05 -12.56 26.52
C ARG A 239 -5.48 -11.27 27.22
N ASP A 240 -5.81 -11.38 28.50
CA ASP A 240 -6.21 -10.20 29.30
C ASP A 240 -5.09 -9.17 29.46
N ASP A 241 -3.83 -9.62 29.40
CA ASP A 241 -2.64 -8.75 29.39
C ASP A 241 -2.41 -8.04 28.05
N GLY A 242 -3.16 -8.39 27.00
CA GLY A 242 -3.06 -7.81 25.66
C GLY A 242 -1.74 -8.09 24.93
N ALA A 243 -0.86 -8.92 25.50
CA ALA A 243 0.48 -9.14 24.94
C ALA A 243 0.44 -10.06 23.72
N MET A 244 1.03 -9.62 22.61
CA MET A 244 1.13 -10.40 21.36
C MET A 244 2.14 -11.54 21.51
N ARG A 245 1.66 -12.79 21.57
CA ARG A 245 2.50 -13.99 21.70
C ARG A 245 1.90 -15.17 20.92
N PRO A 246 2.73 -15.94 20.19
CA PRO A 246 2.24 -17.07 19.38
C PRO A 246 1.91 -18.32 20.20
N THR A 247 2.13 -18.30 21.51
CA THR A 247 1.90 -19.45 22.41
C THR A 247 1.11 -19.00 23.63
N ASN A 248 0.48 -19.97 24.31
CA ASN A 248 -0.31 -19.74 25.52
C ASN A 248 -1.44 -18.71 25.32
N THR A 249 -2.04 -18.70 24.13
CA THR A 249 -3.25 -17.91 23.86
C THR A 249 -4.40 -18.39 24.75
N ALA A 250 -5.21 -17.47 25.26
CA ALA A 250 -6.40 -17.82 26.02
C ALA A 250 -7.43 -18.50 25.11
N ILE A 251 -7.74 -19.76 25.39
CA ILE A 251 -8.91 -20.43 24.81
C ILE A 251 -10.15 -19.73 25.37
N ASP A 252 -11.14 -19.49 24.52
CA ASP A 252 -12.40 -18.91 24.96
C ASP A 252 -13.19 -19.91 25.81
N HIS A 253 -12.86 -20.01 27.09
CA HIS A 253 -13.61 -20.79 28.06
C HIS A 253 -14.77 -19.94 28.59
N ASP A 254 -15.96 -20.06 28.00
CA ASP A 254 -17.14 -19.49 28.63
C ASP A 254 -17.45 -20.25 29.93
N ARG A 255 -17.04 -19.67 31.05
CA ARG A 255 -17.07 -20.26 32.40
C ARG A 255 -18.46 -20.24 33.05
N ALA A 256 -19.52 -19.80 32.36
CA ALA A 256 -20.81 -19.56 33.03
C ALA A 256 -21.93 -20.53 32.65
N ASN A 257 -22.02 -21.00 31.40
CA ASN A 257 -23.07 -21.91 30.95
C ASN A 257 -22.55 -22.79 29.80
N ALA A 258 -22.50 -24.10 30.04
CA ALA A 258 -22.14 -25.11 29.03
C ALA A 258 -23.16 -25.24 27.87
N HIS A 259 -24.00 -24.24 27.64
CA HIS A 259 -25.09 -24.26 26.66
C HIS A 259 -25.06 -23.10 25.65
N ASP A 260 -24.08 -22.19 25.70
CA ASP A 260 -24.09 -20.94 24.90
C ASP A 260 -22.84 -20.72 24.03
N TYR A 261 -22.13 -21.80 23.69
CA TYR A 261 -20.93 -21.75 22.85
C TYR A 261 -21.19 -21.18 21.44
N THR A 262 -22.45 -21.19 20.99
CA THR A 262 -22.89 -20.76 19.65
C THR A 262 -23.03 -19.24 19.49
N GLU A 263 -23.05 -18.46 20.58
CA GLU A 263 -23.21 -17.00 20.54
C GLU A 263 -21.89 -16.21 20.56
N ASN A 264 -20.75 -16.87 20.74
CA ASN A 264 -19.46 -16.18 20.91
C ASN A 264 -18.41 -16.51 19.84
N CYS A 265 -18.60 -17.55 19.03
CA CYS A 265 -17.62 -18.00 18.05
C CYS A 265 -18.17 -18.04 16.62
N PRO A 266 -17.46 -17.47 15.63
CA PRO A 266 -17.88 -17.57 14.24
C PRO A 266 -17.75 -19.00 13.71
N SER A 267 -18.68 -19.40 12.85
CA SER A 267 -18.58 -20.64 12.07
C SER A 267 -17.40 -20.60 11.10
N ALA A 268 -17.07 -19.41 10.59
CA ALA A 268 -15.96 -19.18 9.70
C ALA A 268 -14.62 -19.24 10.46
N THR A 269 -13.69 -20.03 9.94
CA THR A 269 -12.34 -20.19 10.48
C THR A 269 -11.40 -19.12 9.93
N LEU A 270 -10.42 -18.68 10.73
CA LEU A 270 -9.31 -17.85 10.29
C LEU A 270 -8.58 -18.54 9.14
N VAL A 271 -8.37 -17.78 8.06
CA VAL A 271 -7.55 -18.21 6.93
C VAL A 271 -6.22 -17.48 7.06
N PRO A 272 -5.09 -18.20 7.20
CA PRO A 272 -3.77 -17.58 7.19
C PRO A 272 -3.48 -16.83 5.89
N LEU A 273 -2.33 -16.17 5.81
CA LEU A 273 -1.93 -15.44 4.61
C LEU A 273 -1.82 -16.41 3.41
N THR A 274 -2.74 -16.26 2.47
CA THR A 274 -2.83 -17.06 1.25
C THR A 274 -2.46 -16.21 0.05
N ASN A 275 -1.49 -16.65 -0.75
CA ASN A 275 -1.13 -15.96 -2.00
C ASN A 275 -2.30 -16.05 -2.99
N LEU A 276 -2.75 -14.91 -3.52
CA LEU A 276 -3.94 -14.84 -4.39
C LEU A 276 -3.79 -15.56 -5.72
N VAL A 277 -2.58 -15.57 -6.29
CA VAL A 277 -2.30 -16.15 -7.62
C VAL A 277 -1.73 -17.57 -7.54
N ALA A 278 -1.27 -18.01 -6.36
CA ALA A 278 -0.79 -19.37 -6.18
C ALA A 278 -1.95 -20.37 -6.34
N GLU A 279 -1.71 -21.43 -7.12
CA GLU A 279 -2.66 -22.53 -7.29
C GLU A 279 -2.32 -23.71 -6.38
N GLN A 280 -3.35 -24.27 -5.74
CA GLN A 280 -3.26 -25.55 -5.05
C GLN A 280 -4.41 -26.43 -5.51
N ASN A 281 -4.10 -27.64 -6.01
CA ASN A 281 -5.08 -28.59 -6.53
C ASN A 281 -6.02 -28.00 -7.61
N GLY A 282 -5.48 -27.12 -8.48
CA GLY A 282 -6.24 -26.47 -9.56
C GLY A 282 -7.18 -25.34 -9.09
N ILE A 283 -7.04 -24.87 -7.86
CA ILE A 283 -7.80 -23.75 -7.31
C ILE A 283 -6.83 -22.65 -6.89
N SER A 284 -6.95 -21.47 -7.49
CA SER A 284 -6.16 -20.29 -7.09
C SER A 284 -6.51 -19.83 -5.68
N GLY A 285 -5.56 -19.22 -4.96
CA GLY A 285 -5.79 -18.67 -3.63
C GLY A 285 -6.93 -17.66 -3.61
N ARG A 286 -7.09 -16.84 -4.66
CA ARG A 286 -8.28 -15.99 -4.85
C ARG A 286 -9.55 -16.83 -4.81
N GLN A 287 -9.63 -17.90 -5.60
CA GLN A 287 -10.84 -18.72 -5.66
C GLN A 287 -11.13 -19.43 -4.34
N GLN A 288 -10.09 -19.87 -3.61
CA GLN A 288 -10.22 -20.42 -2.27
C GLN A 288 -10.83 -19.39 -1.30
N LEU A 289 -10.28 -18.18 -1.26
CA LEU A 289 -10.80 -17.09 -0.43
C LEU A 289 -12.23 -16.71 -0.81
N LYS A 290 -12.54 -16.60 -2.10
CA LYS A 290 -13.92 -16.36 -2.56
C LYS A 290 -14.90 -17.42 -2.03
N ASN A 291 -14.55 -18.70 -2.18
CA ASN A 291 -15.40 -19.79 -1.72
C ASN A 291 -15.64 -19.70 -0.21
N ILE A 292 -14.62 -19.33 0.57
CA ILE A 292 -14.74 -19.13 2.02
C ILE A 292 -15.64 -17.91 2.33
N ALA A 293 -15.42 -16.77 1.69
CA ALA A 293 -16.20 -15.56 1.90
C ALA A 293 -17.70 -15.78 1.63
N ASP A 294 -18.03 -16.54 0.60
CA ASP A 294 -19.41 -16.85 0.23
C ASP A 294 -20.14 -17.68 1.32
N THR A 295 -19.41 -18.41 2.18
CA THR A 295 -19.99 -19.21 3.27
C THR A 295 -20.23 -18.45 4.57
N TRP A 296 -19.73 -17.21 4.72
CA TRP A 296 -19.85 -16.48 5.98
C TRP A 296 -21.29 -16.31 6.45
N THR A 297 -21.53 -16.52 7.74
CA THR A 297 -22.83 -16.29 8.38
C THR A 297 -22.64 -15.37 9.57
N ALA A 298 -23.64 -14.54 9.86
CA ALA A 298 -23.61 -13.65 11.00
C ALA A 298 -24.17 -14.36 12.23
N ASN A 299 -23.44 -14.35 13.35
CA ASN A 299 -23.90 -14.88 14.63
C ASN A 299 -23.22 -14.15 15.80
N GLY A 300 -23.87 -14.18 16.96
CA GLY A 300 -23.22 -13.80 18.21
C GLY A 300 -22.95 -12.32 18.42
N GLY A 301 -22.11 -12.02 19.42
CA GLY A 301 -21.78 -10.66 19.83
C GLY A 301 -20.66 -9.99 19.03
N THR A 302 -20.45 -8.70 19.30
CA THR A 302 -19.49 -7.82 18.63
C THR A 302 -18.38 -7.42 19.59
N GLY A 303 -17.16 -7.94 19.38
CA GLY A 303 -15.95 -7.59 20.12
C GLY A 303 -14.77 -7.32 19.20
N SER A 304 -14.70 -6.11 18.64
CA SER A 304 -13.75 -5.72 17.59
C SER A 304 -12.27 -5.89 17.94
N HIS A 305 -11.91 -5.79 19.23
CA HIS A 305 -10.56 -6.08 19.71
C HIS A 305 -10.07 -7.49 19.34
N ASN A 306 -10.96 -8.48 19.25
CA ASN A 306 -10.61 -9.82 18.78
C ASN A 306 -10.17 -9.78 17.31
N GLY A 307 -10.95 -9.10 16.47
CA GLY A 307 -10.66 -8.96 15.05
C GLY A 307 -9.32 -8.30 14.79
N MET A 308 -9.05 -7.19 15.48
CA MET A 308 -7.78 -6.47 15.32
C MET A 308 -6.59 -7.26 15.84
N TYR A 309 -6.70 -7.91 17.01
CA TYR A 309 -5.60 -8.69 17.56
C TYR A 309 -5.23 -9.87 16.64
N TRP A 310 -6.22 -10.59 16.13
CA TRP A 310 -5.94 -11.73 15.25
C TRP A 310 -5.55 -11.32 13.84
N ALA A 311 -5.98 -10.14 13.35
CA ALA A 311 -5.42 -9.55 12.14
C ALA A 311 -3.95 -9.18 12.32
N TRP A 312 -3.58 -8.62 13.47
CA TRP A 312 -2.18 -8.40 13.81
C TRP A 312 -1.40 -9.71 13.89
N ALA A 313 -1.94 -10.72 14.56
CA ALA A 313 -1.33 -12.05 14.64
C ALA A 313 -1.11 -12.68 13.26
N ALA A 314 -2.08 -12.58 12.35
CA ALA A 314 -1.97 -13.08 10.98
C ALA A 314 -0.84 -12.40 10.17
N LEU A 315 -0.52 -11.14 10.48
CA LEU A 315 0.55 -10.36 9.85
C LEU A 315 1.90 -10.45 10.59
N HIS A 316 1.90 -10.96 11.81
CA HIS A 316 3.07 -10.97 12.67
C HIS A 316 3.88 -12.26 12.47
N SER A 317 5.16 -12.12 12.13
CA SER A 317 6.02 -13.25 11.73
C SER A 317 6.14 -14.34 12.81
N ALA A 318 6.04 -13.96 14.09
CA ALA A 318 6.02 -14.91 15.21
C ALA A 318 4.90 -15.99 15.11
N PHE A 319 3.80 -15.72 14.39
CA PHE A 319 2.69 -16.67 14.22
C PHE A 319 2.79 -17.49 12.93
N PHE A 320 3.72 -17.19 12.02
CA PHE A 320 3.79 -17.85 10.72
C PHE A 320 3.97 -19.36 10.86
N SER A 321 4.84 -19.81 11.77
CA SER A 321 4.99 -21.24 12.05
C SER A 321 3.71 -21.88 12.62
N ALA A 322 2.99 -21.17 13.50
CA ALA A 322 1.74 -21.67 14.08
C ALA A 322 0.62 -21.80 13.04
N PHE A 323 0.62 -20.92 12.04
CA PHE A 323 -0.36 -20.91 10.95
C PHE A 323 0.09 -21.65 9.69
N GLY A 324 1.27 -22.26 9.67
CA GLY A 324 1.84 -22.88 8.46
C GLY A 324 2.05 -21.89 7.31
N THR A 325 2.20 -20.61 7.62
CA THR A 325 2.41 -19.53 6.65
C THR A 325 3.90 -19.44 6.32
N ALA A 326 4.24 -19.37 5.04
CA ALA A 326 5.63 -19.12 4.62
C ALA A 326 6.06 -17.70 5.02
N THR A 327 7.32 -17.52 5.38
CA THR A 327 7.89 -16.16 5.50
C THR A 327 8.04 -15.58 4.09
N PRO A 328 7.73 -14.28 3.85
CA PRO A 328 8.04 -13.63 2.57
C PRO A 328 9.52 -13.78 2.22
N ASP A 329 9.83 -13.78 0.93
CA ASP A 329 11.21 -13.81 0.45
C ASP A 329 12.01 -12.58 0.90
N ASP A 330 11.36 -11.41 0.97
CA ASP A 330 11.93 -10.17 1.52
C ASP A 330 11.00 -9.53 2.57
N PRO A 331 11.06 -9.99 3.84
CA PRO A 331 10.18 -9.50 4.89
C PRO A 331 10.33 -8.02 5.22
N GLN A 332 11.47 -7.41 4.90
CA GLN A 332 11.76 -6.01 5.25
C GLN A 332 11.07 -5.05 4.28
N SER A 333 10.91 -5.44 3.02
CA SER A 333 10.20 -4.66 2.01
C SER A 333 8.73 -5.07 1.85
N THR A 334 8.28 -6.19 2.47
CA THR A 334 6.85 -6.56 2.53
C THR A 334 6.04 -5.49 3.26
N LYS A 335 5.03 -4.93 2.60
CA LYS A 335 4.08 -4.01 3.24
C LYS A 335 2.93 -4.76 3.87
N LYS A 336 2.54 -4.32 5.07
CA LYS A 336 1.50 -4.94 5.87
C LYS A 336 0.31 -4.01 6.00
N TYR A 337 -0.86 -4.54 5.69
CA TYR A 337 -2.13 -3.83 5.78
C TYR A 337 -3.13 -4.64 6.58
N ALA A 338 -3.89 -3.96 7.41
CA ALA A 338 -5.07 -4.54 8.06
C ALA A 338 -6.31 -3.74 7.65
N VAL A 339 -7.40 -4.43 7.32
CA VAL A 339 -8.70 -3.80 7.07
C VAL A 339 -9.69 -4.38 8.06
N ILE A 340 -10.30 -3.54 8.88
CA ILE A 340 -11.43 -3.93 9.72
C ILE A 340 -12.74 -3.43 9.15
N MET A 341 -13.71 -4.33 9.04
CA MET A 341 -15.04 -4.05 8.49
C MET A 341 -16.09 -4.42 9.53
N THR A 342 -16.92 -3.45 9.93
CA THR A 342 -17.87 -3.63 11.05
C THR A 342 -18.99 -2.59 11.00
N ASP A 343 -20.11 -2.85 11.68
CA ASP A 343 -21.10 -1.81 11.99
C ASP A 343 -20.82 -1.07 13.32
N GLY A 344 -19.70 -1.43 13.97
CA GLY A 344 -19.05 -0.70 15.05
C GLY A 344 -19.70 -0.81 16.43
N LYS A 345 -20.70 -1.69 16.60
CA LYS A 345 -21.47 -1.80 17.85
C LYS A 345 -20.83 -2.77 18.85
N ASN A 346 -19.65 -2.43 19.36
CA ASN A 346 -19.03 -3.22 20.43
C ASN A 346 -19.94 -3.40 21.65
N ASN A 347 -20.02 -4.62 22.17
CA ASN A 347 -20.92 -4.91 23.29
C ASN A 347 -20.43 -4.41 24.66
N ALA A 348 -19.16 -3.98 24.79
CA ALA A 348 -18.59 -3.46 26.03
C ALA A 348 -17.59 -2.34 25.74
N SER A 349 -17.56 -1.31 26.61
CA SER A 349 -16.60 -0.20 26.49
C SER A 349 -15.15 -0.64 26.63
N SER A 350 -14.88 -1.69 27.42
CA SER A 350 -13.54 -2.30 27.53
C SER A 350 -13.02 -2.86 26.19
N PHE A 351 -13.92 -3.27 25.29
CA PHE A 351 -13.54 -3.74 23.96
C PHE A 351 -13.03 -2.58 23.08
N ASN A 352 -13.57 -1.38 23.26
CA ASN A 352 -13.09 -0.18 22.56
C ASN A 352 -11.66 0.14 22.97
N VAL A 353 -11.37 0.14 24.27
CA VAL A 353 -10.04 0.41 24.81
C VAL A 353 -9.01 -0.62 24.32
N LYS A 354 -9.35 -1.91 24.40
CA LYS A 354 -8.46 -2.99 23.92
C LYS A 354 -8.24 -2.92 22.40
N MET A 355 -9.26 -2.56 21.63
CA MET A 355 -9.13 -2.39 20.18
C MET A 355 -8.15 -1.27 19.87
N LEU A 356 -8.33 -0.07 20.45
CA LEU A 356 -7.44 1.07 20.20
C LEU A 356 -5.99 0.76 20.57
N ALA A 357 -5.76 0.13 21.73
CA ALA A 357 -4.42 -0.30 22.13
C ALA A 357 -3.77 -1.25 21.10
N THR A 358 -4.58 -2.14 20.50
CA THR A 358 -4.11 -3.03 19.43
C THR A 358 -3.78 -2.25 18.16
N CYS A 359 -4.63 -1.32 17.75
CA CYS A 359 -4.40 -0.49 16.57
C CYS A 359 -3.14 0.36 16.74
N ASP A 360 -2.89 0.91 17.92
CA ASP A 360 -1.68 1.69 18.22
C ASP A 360 -0.41 0.83 18.16
N ALA A 361 -0.45 -0.40 18.68
CA ALA A 361 0.67 -1.33 18.57
C ALA A 361 0.96 -1.72 17.10
N MET A 362 -0.08 -2.00 16.32
CA MET A 362 0.05 -2.30 14.89
C MET A 362 0.65 -1.13 14.10
N LYS A 363 0.19 0.10 14.35
CA LYS A 363 0.74 1.32 13.73
C LYS A 363 2.21 1.53 14.11
N ALA A 364 2.59 1.23 15.35
CA ALA A 364 3.98 1.32 15.81
C ALA A 364 4.91 0.31 15.09
N GLU A 365 4.36 -0.82 14.62
CA GLU A 365 5.08 -1.78 13.77
C GLU A 365 5.04 -1.44 12.26
N GLY A 366 4.48 -0.28 11.89
CA GLY A 366 4.38 0.15 10.50
C GLY A 366 3.27 -0.55 9.70
N ILE A 367 2.32 -1.22 10.37
CA ILE A 367 1.13 -1.79 9.73
C ILE A 367 0.13 -0.66 9.46
N LEU A 368 -0.27 -0.52 8.20
CA LEU A 368 -1.30 0.44 7.80
C LEU A 368 -2.69 -0.15 8.03
N ILE A 369 -3.56 0.61 8.69
CA ILE A 369 -4.88 0.15 9.13
C ILE A 369 -5.95 0.95 8.40
N TYR A 370 -6.74 0.24 7.60
CA TYR A 370 -7.97 0.71 7.01
C TYR A 370 -9.16 0.32 7.90
N THR A 371 -10.09 1.24 8.09
CA THR A 371 -11.32 0.98 8.85
C THR A 371 -12.52 1.32 7.99
N ILE A 372 -13.49 0.41 7.95
CA ILE A 372 -14.70 0.54 7.17
C ILE A 372 -15.89 0.33 8.09
N VAL A 373 -16.66 1.39 8.30
CA VAL A 373 -17.84 1.37 9.16
C VAL A 373 -19.10 1.32 8.30
N LEU A 374 -19.89 0.24 8.44
CA LEU A 374 -21.07 -0.04 7.64
C LEU A 374 -22.35 0.44 8.32
N MET A 375 -23.07 1.33 7.65
CA MET A 375 -24.44 1.76 7.99
C MET A 375 -24.59 2.18 9.46
N GLN A 376 -23.68 3.03 9.93
CA GLN A 376 -23.61 3.49 11.32
C GLN A 376 -23.50 5.02 11.39
N ASP A 377 -24.45 5.65 12.09
CA ASP A 377 -24.51 7.11 12.21
C ASP A 377 -24.06 7.65 13.57
N ASN A 378 -23.76 6.77 14.53
CA ASN A 378 -23.28 7.20 15.84
C ASN A 378 -21.89 7.85 15.75
N ALA A 379 -21.78 9.13 16.11
CA ALA A 379 -20.53 9.90 16.03
C ALA A 379 -19.40 9.32 16.89
N THR A 380 -19.71 8.82 18.09
CA THR A 380 -18.72 8.21 18.99
C THR A 380 -18.15 6.91 18.42
N ILE A 381 -18.99 6.07 17.81
CA ILE A 381 -18.56 4.85 17.14
C ILE A 381 -17.69 5.20 15.93
N ASN A 382 -18.14 6.16 15.11
CA ASN A 382 -17.39 6.60 13.94
C ASN A 382 -16.02 7.17 14.32
N GLN A 383 -15.93 7.95 15.40
CA GLN A 383 -14.66 8.46 15.91
C GLN A 383 -13.75 7.33 16.41
N LEU A 384 -14.29 6.36 17.15
CA LEU A 384 -13.54 5.20 17.64
C LEU A 384 -12.82 4.45 16.51
N PHE A 385 -13.51 4.19 15.40
CA PHE A 385 -12.88 3.51 14.25
C PHE A 385 -11.95 4.44 13.48
N LYS A 386 -12.24 5.74 13.41
CA LYS A 386 -11.32 6.73 12.86
C LYS A 386 -9.99 6.79 13.63
N ASP A 387 -10.03 6.68 14.96
CA ASP A 387 -8.84 6.69 15.81
C ASP A 387 -7.99 5.41 15.65
N CYS A 388 -8.64 4.28 15.35
CA CYS A 388 -7.95 3.03 15.02
C CYS A 388 -7.29 3.07 13.63
N ALA A 389 -7.87 3.78 12.67
CA ALA A 389 -7.32 3.93 11.32
C ALA A 389 -5.93 4.58 11.33
N SER A 390 -5.14 4.30 10.31
CA SER A 390 -3.90 5.06 10.08
C SER A 390 -4.21 6.52 9.73
N PRO A 391 -3.31 7.47 10.03
CA PRO A 391 -3.50 8.86 9.64
C PRO A 391 -3.56 9.01 8.11
N ASP A 392 -4.46 9.85 7.63
CA ASP A 392 -4.56 10.20 6.21
C ASP A 392 -3.25 10.86 5.72
N THR A 393 -2.82 10.53 4.50
CA THR A 393 -1.57 11.05 3.91
C THR A 393 -1.82 11.56 2.49
N GLY A 394 -1.76 12.89 2.30
CA GLY A 394 -2.11 13.50 1.02
C GLY A 394 -3.57 13.20 0.66
N ASP A 395 -3.79 12.57 -0.50
CA ASP A 395 -5.11 12.16 -0.96
C ASP A 395 -5.57 10.78 -0.41
N ARG A 396 -4.69 10.07 0.30
CA ARG A 396 -4.99 8.73 0.82
C ARG A 396 -5.82 8.81 2.10
N GLN A 397 -6.96 8.13 2.09
CA GLN A 397 -7.86 8.02 3.24
C GLN A 397 -7.82 6.62 3.83
N PHE A 398 -7.72 6.51 5.15
CA PHE A 398 -7.71 5.20 5.83
C PHE A 398 -9.01 4.90 6.59
N TYR A 399 -9.89 5.89 6.72
CA TYR A 399 -11.19 5.73 7.35
C TYR A 399 -12.31 5.91 6.31
N PHE A 400 -13.19 4.92 6.22
CA PHE A 400 -14.33 4.92 5.32
C PHE A 400 -15.62 4.71 6.11
N LYS A 401 -16.57 5.63 5.94
CA LYS A 401 -17.95 5.48 6.42
C LYS A 401 -18.86 5.19 5.26
N THR A 402 -19.53 4.06 5.31
CA THR A 402 -20.31 3.54 4.20
C THR A 402 -21.79 3.46 4.54
N ASN A 403 -22.62 4.24 3.87
CA ASN A 403 -24.07 4.27 4.12
C ASN A 403 -24.88 3.39 3.14
N SER A 404 -24.22 2.82 2.12
CA SER A 404 -24.88 2.02 1.08
C SER A 404 -23.96 0.95 0.46
N ALA A 405 -24.57 -0.04 -0.19
CA ALA A 405 -23.91 -1.05 -1.02
C ALA A 405 -22.95 -0.44 -2.08
N ALA A 406 -23.39 0.63 -2.74
CA ALA A 406 -22.63 1.28 -3.80
C ALA A 406 -21.40 2.01 -3.26
N SER A 407 -21.53 2.70 -2.12
CA SER A 407 -20.38 3.30 -1.43
C SER A 407 -19.39 2.23 -0.97
N LEU A 408 -19.85 1.08 -0.47
CA LEU A 408 -18.98 0.00 0.02
C LEU A 408 -18.08 -0.51 -1.11
N THR A 409 -18.70 -0.75 -2.26
CA THR A 409 -17.99 -1.22 -3.45
C THR A 409 -16.95 -0.19 -3.92
N LYS A 410 -17.28 1.10 -3.88
CA LYS A 410 -16.36 2.18 -4.25
C LYS A 410 -15.16 2.24 -3.29
N ASP A 411 -15.42 2.19 -1.98
CA ASP A 411 -14.39 2.26 -0.95
C ASP A 411 -13.39 1.09 -1.09
N PHE A 412 -13.87 -0.13 -1.34
CA PHE A 412 -13.00 -1.30 -1.55
C PHE A 412 -12.17 -1.20 -2.83
N LYS A 413 -12.72 -0.62 -3.90
CA LYS A 413 -11.94 -0.35 -5.12
C LYS A 413 -10.84 0.66 -4.86
N THR A 414 -11.13 1.74 -4.13
CA THR A 414 -10.13 2.73 -3.73
C THR A 414 -9.01 2.07 -2.92
N ILE A 415 -9.35 1.26 -1.91
CA ILE A 415 -8.36 0.52 -1.11
C ILE A 415 -7.52 -0.42 -1.98
N ALA A 416 -8.13 -1.21 -2.86
CA ALA A 416 -7.40 -2.10 -3.77
C ALA A 416 -6.43 -1.33 -4.67
N GLN A 417 -6.89 -0.20 -5.23
CA GLN A 417 -6.07 0.65 -6.10
C GLN A 417 -4.93 1.31 -5.33
N GLU A 418 -5.15 1.74 -4.10
CA GLU A 418 -4.08 2.31 -3.27
C GLU A 418 -3.02 1.27 -2.91
N ILE A 419 -3.44 0.07 -2.53
CA ILE A 419 -2.55 -1.06 -2.23
C ILE A 419 -1.79 -1.47 -3.50
N GLY A 420 -2.50 -1.58 -4.64
CA GLY A 420 -1.91 -1.96 -5.93
C GLY A 420 -0.99 -0.91 -6.52
N ASN A 421 -1.35 0.38 -6.46
CA ASN A 421 -0.51 1.48 -6.94
C ASN A 421 0.74 1.64 -6.08
N PHE A 422 0.66 1.37 -4.77
CA PHE A 422 1.84 1.40 -3.91
C PHE A 422 2.87 0.34 -4.30
N TYR A 423 2.43 -0.83 -4.77
CA TYR A 423 3.33 -1.84 -5.33
C TYR A 423 4.05 -1.37 -6.61
N LEU A 424 3.49 -0.38 -7.32
CA LEU A 424 4.06 0.16 -8.56
C LEU A 424 4.73 1.52 -8.38
N SER A 425 4.61 2.17 -7.22
CA SER A 425 5.18 3.49 -6.98
C SER A 425 6.56 3.39 -6.35
N LYS A 426 7.51 4.12 -6.96
CA LYS A 426 8.93 4.27 -6.61
C LYS A 426 9.23 4.47 -5.13
#